data_AF-A0A177B2C6-F1
#
_entry.id   AF-A0A177B2C6-F1
#
_cell.length_a   1.000
_cell.length_b   1.000
_cell.length_c   1.000
_cell.angle_alpha   90.00
_cell.angle_beta   90.00
_cell.angle_gamma   90.00
#
_symmetry.space_group_name_H-M   'P 1'
#
loop_
_entity.id
_entity.type
_entity.pdbx_description
1 polymer ?
#
loop_
_entity_poly.entity_id
_entity_poly.type
_entity_poly.pdbx_seq_one_letter_code
_entity_poly.pdbx_strand_id
1 'polypeptide(L)'
;MVRNHLITSLEIFKSSGLTDIPKTTRCNILKTVGVLWRADSCLEGVPELFQKLKNEKKNVFIISNNATKDIQKYVVKCNKMNITIDKNYIISSGFITRKYLLSNLKLKDKVYVIGSEFFMQSIQSDGFDVINIIDENPLPDESYYVEGKYAIDASSVFAVIISLDLALTYKKIATACYIIKNNANCLYIVTNTDTSFPMSNGNDLPGAGSLFASIKENINICGDKPYIEIGKPYTHMFEYVYEQFNLKNSRVLMVGDRLETDILFANNCKIDSLLVLTGITNETNYDSILKKYKDKQKDIKPTYILKSLVKTEKKNILNL
;
A
#
# COMPACT_ATOMS: atom_id res chain seq x y z
N MET A 1 -28.66 -15.40 -2.33
CA MET A 1 -28.88 -14.86 -3.68
C MET A 1 -27.75 -13.88 -4.02
N VAL A 2 -26.62 -14.41 -4.48
CA VAL A 2 -25.55 -13.63 -5.12
C VAL A 2 -25.98 -13.46 -6.57
N ARG A 3 -26.20 -12.23 -7.05
CA ARG A 3 -26.50 -12.01 -8.47
C ARG A 3 -25.24 -12.31 -9.28
N ASN A 4 -25.27 -13.41 -10.02
CA ASN A 4 -24.28 -13.86 -10.98
C ASN A 4 -24.04 -12.81 -12.08
N HIS A 5 -22.93 -12.08 -12.03
CA HIS A 5 -22.34 -11.40 -13.19
C HIS A 5 -20.87 -11.85 -13.31
N LEU A 6 -20.68 -13.04 -13.89
CA LEU A 6 -19.38 -13.54 -14.35
C LEU A 6 -19.14 -12.98 -15.76
N ILE A 7 -18.25 -11.99 -15.88
CA ILE A 7 -17.85 -11.40 -17.16
C ILE A 7 -16.53 -12.07 -17.62
N THR A 8 -16.51 -12.64 -18.81
CA THR A 8 -15.31 -13.19 -19.46
C THR A 8 -14.47 -12.07 -20.10
N SER A 9 -13.14 -12.16 -19.93
CA SER A 9 -12.18 -11.12 -20.28
C SER A 9 -11.96 -10.96 -21.79
N LEU A 10 -12.58 -9.94 -22.39
CA LEU A 10 -12.05 -9.02 -23.43
C LEU A 10 -13.14 -8.06 -23.97
N GLU A 11 -14.21 -7.83 -23.21
CA GLU A 11 -15.15 -6.72 -23.34
C GLU A 11 -15.00 -5.74 -22.17
N ILE A 12 -13.77 -5.29 -21.87
CA ILE A 12 -13.41 -4.59 -20.62
C ILE A 12 -14.25 -3.32 -20.32
N PHE A 13 -15.11 -2.87 -21.23
CA PHE A 13 -16.07 -1.78 -21.00
C PHE A 13 -17.53 -2.07 -21.42
N LYS A 14 -17.92 -3.27 -21.88
CA LYS A 14 -19.27 -3.47 -22.47
C LYS A 14 -20.32 -4.18 -21.60
N SER A 15 -19.94 -4.94 -20.58
CA SER A 15 -20.91 -5.71 -19.78
C SER A 15 -20.99 -5.30 -18.31
N SER A 16 -20.17 -4.34 -17.88
CA SER A 16 -20.15 -3.79 -16.51
C SER A 16 -21.04 -2.56 -16.30
N GLY A 17 -21.88 -2.18 -17.28
CA GLY A 17 -22.54 -0.86 -17.27
C GLY A 17 -21.56 0.30 -17.56
N LEU A 18 -20.34 -0.01 -18.01
CA LEU A 18 -19.40 0.96 -18.55
C LEU A 18 -19.66 1.26 -20.06
N THR A 19 -20.71 0.67 -20.66
CA THR A 19 -21.21 1.06 -21.99
C THR A 19 -21.72 2.49 -22.03
N ASP A 20 -22.15 2.99 -20.87
CA ASP A 20 -22.56 4.37 -20.68
C ASP A 20 -21.42 5.22 -20.09
N ILE A 21 -20.14 4.85 -20.28
CA ILE A 21 -19.10 5.89 -20.23
C ILE A 21 -19.29 6.68 -21.52
N PRO A 22 -19.85 7.90 -21.47
CA PRO A 22 -19.86 8.76 -22.64
C PRO A 22 -18.42 8.84 -23.15
N LYS A 23 -18.19 8.80 -24.47
CA LYS A 23 -16.84 9.00 -25.04
C LYS A 23 -16.13 10.25 -24.49
N THR A 24 -16.87 11.16 -23.87
CA THR A 24 -16.44 12.39 -23.21
C THR A 24 -15.96 12.25 -21.75
N THR A 25 -16.23 11.15 -21.04
CA THR A 25 -15.82 11.00 -19.62
C THR A 25 -14.41 10.41 -19.50
N ARG A 26 -13.48 11.21 -18.96
CA ARG A 26 -12.13 10.76 -18.59
C ARG A 26 -12.25 9.65 -17.53
N CYS A 27 -11.71 8.47 -17.83
CA CYS A 27 -11.66 7.34 -16.90
C CYS A 27 -10.20 7.11 -16.51
N ASN A 28 -9.93 7.05 -15.20
CA ASN A 28 -8.60 6.82 -14.64
C ASN A 28 -8.59 5.46 -13.95
N ILE A 29 -7.49 4.74 -14.07
CA ILE A 29 -7.38 3.38 -13.53
C ILE A 29 -6.27 3.38 -12.49
N LEU A 30 -6.60 2.99 -11.26
CA LEU A 30 -5.62 2.70 -10.22
C LEU A 30 -5.35 1.20 -10.22
N LYS A 31 -4.09 0.79 -10.35
CA LYS A 31 -3.69 -0.62 -10.34
C LYS A 31 -2.73 -0.90 -9.20
N THR A 32 -2.99 -1.96 -8.44
CA THR A 32 -2.02 -2.46 -7.47
C THR A 32 -0.92 -3.28 -8.14
N VAL A 33 0.24 -3.39 -7.50
CA VAL A 33 1.37 -4.20 -8.00
C VAL A 33 0.97 -5.68 -8.20
N GLY A 34 0.13 -6.20 -7.29
CA GLY A 34 -0.41 -7.56 -7.32
C GLY A 34 -1.36 -7.87 -8.49
N VAL A 35 -1.67 -6.91 -9.36
CA VAL A 35 -2.41 -7.18 -10.60
C VAL A 35 -1.59 -6.96 -11.87
N LEU A 36 -0.29 -6.66 -11.72
CA LEU A 36 0.60 -6.32 -12.84
C LEU A 36 1.70 -7.36 -13.03
N TRP A 37 2.32 -7.81 -11.94
CA TRP A 37 3.43 -8.75 -11.98
C TRP A 37 3.52 -9.58 -10.69
N ARG A 38 4.29 -10.67 -10.74
CA ARG A 38 4.65 -11.54 -9.62
C ARG A 38 6.17 -11.61 -9.55
N ALA A 39 6.74 -11.20 -8.42
CA ALA A 39 8.18 -10.96 -8.33
C ALA A 39 8.65 -10.14 -9.55
N ASP A 40 9.57 -10.64 -10.37
CA ASP A 40 10.08 -9.96 -11.57
C ASP A 40 9.43 -10.41 -12.88
N SER A 41 8.40 -11.26 -12.82
CA SER A 41 7.66 -11.74 -13.98
C SER A 41 6.38 -10.93 -14.19
N CYS A 42 6.26 -10.29 -15.35
CA CYS A 42 5.04 -9.60 -15.77
C CYS A 42 3.91 -10.62 -15.96
N LEU A 43 2.68 -10.29 -15.57
CA LEU A 43 1.53 -11.11 -15.95
C LEU A 43 1.31 -11.00 -17.46
N GLU A 44 0.99 -12.13 -18.08
CA GLU A 44 0.71 -12.21 -19.52
C GLU A 44 -0.34 -11.17 -19.92
N GLY A 45 -0.16 -10.48 -21.06
CA GLY A 45 -1.08 -9.48 -21.63
C GLY A 45 -1.11 -8.10 -20.94
N VAL A 46 -0.38 -7.92 -19.83
CA VAL A 46 -0.33 -6.61 -19.15
C VAL A 46 0.30 -5.52 -20.03
N PRO A 47 1.42 -5.74 -20.75
CA PRO A 47 2.00 -4.72 -21.62
C PRO A 47 1.02 -4.26 -22.72
N GLU A 48 0.32 -5.19 -23.35
CA GLU A 48 -0.69 -4.96 -24.38
C GLU A 48 -1.87 -4.16 -23.81
N LEU A 49 -2.28 -4.46 -22.58
CA LEU A 49 -3.31 -3.71 -21.87
C LEU A 49 -2.88 -2.26 -21.59
N PHE A 50 -1.64 -2.03 -21.16
CA PHE A 50 -1.11 -0.67 -20.96
C PHE A 50 -1.07 0.10 -22.28
N GLN A 51 -0.60 -0.53 -23.36
CA GLN A 51 -0.56 0.09 -24.68
C GLN A 51 -1.96 0.46 -25.17
N LYS A 52 -2.94 -0.44 -24.99
CA LYS A 52 -4.34 -0.19 -25.35
C LYS A 52 -4.93 0.98 -24.57
N LEU A 53 -4.75 1.01 -23.24
CA LEU A 53 -5.25 2.08 -22.38
C LEU A 53 -4.62 3.44 -22.74
N LYS A 54 -3.32 3.43 -23.10
CA LYS A 54 -2.62 4.61 -23.60
C LYS A 54 -3.23 5.11 -24.92
N ASN A 55 -3.49 4.21 -25.88
CA ASN A 55 -4.14 4.55 -27.15
C ASN A 55 -5.55 5.12 -26.96
N GLU A 56 -6.26 4.68 -25.93
CA GLU A 56 -7.57 5.20 -25.51
C GLU A 56 -7.48 6.48 -24.65
N LYS A 57 -6.28 7.06 -24.49
CA LYS A 57 -6.00 8.27 -23.69
C LYS A 57 -6.50 8.14 -22.24
N LYS A 58 -6.43 6.93 -21.68
CA LYS A 58 -6.75 6.65 -20.27
C LYS A 58 -5.48 6.79 -19.43
N ASN A 59 -5.61 7.45 -18.29
CA ASN A 59 -4.53 7.50 -17.30
C ASN A 59 -4.52 6.20 -16.49
N VAL A 60 -3.34 5.61 -16.35
CA VAL A 60 -3.13 4.41 -15.53
C VAL A 60 -2.12 4.74 -14.45
N PHE A 61 -2.55 4.64 -13.20
CA PHE A 61 -1.72 4.84 -12.03
C PHE A 61 -1.34 3.48 -11.43
N ILE A 62 -0.10 3.34 -11.01
CA ILE A 62 0.37 2.20 -10.22
C ILE A 62 0.42 2.65 -8.76
N ILE A 63 -0.35 1.99 -7.89
CA ILE A 63 -0.38 2.30 -6.46
C ILE A 63 0.13 1.12 -5.62
N SER A 64 1.03 1.37 -4.67
CA SER A 64 1.68 0.30 -3.89
C SER A 64 1.81 0.64 -2.41
N ASN A 65 1.49 -0.33 -1.54
CA ASN A 65 1.76 -0.23 -0.10
C ASN A 65 3.23 -0.46 0.25
N ASN A 66 4.10 -0.75 -0.72
CA ASN A 66 5.51 -0.97 -0.46
C ASN A 66 6.29 0.36 -0.40
N ALA A 67 6.78 0.71 0.79
CA ALA A 67 7.60 1.90 1.05
C ALA A 67 9.12 1.64 0.91
N THR A 68 9.58 0.41 0.65
CA THR A 68 11.01 0.06 0.59
C THR A 68 11.66 0.38 -0.75
N LYS A 69 10.89 0.84 -1.74
CA LYS A 69 11.35 1.04 -3.12
C LYS A 69 11.20 2.47 -3.58
N ASP A 70 12.21 2.90 -4.33
CA ASP A 70 12.15 4.13 -5.12
C ASP A 70 11.11 4.02 -6.22
N ILE A 71 10.41 5.12 -6.51
CA ILE A 71 9.60 5.28 -7.71
C ILE A 71 10.44 4.98 -8.95
N GLN A 72 11.71 5.40 -9.00
CA GLN A 72 12.58 5.10 -10.15
C GLN A 72 12.80 3.60 -10.33
N LYS A 73 12.88 2.83 -9.24
CA LYS A 73 12.97 1.35 -9.33
C LYS A 73 11.70 0.75 -9.93
N TYR A 74 10.52 1.34 -9.68
CA TYR A 74 9.29 0.93 -10.36
C TYR A 74 9.29 1.28 -11.84
N VAL A 75 9.78 2.48 -12.23
CA VAL A 75 9.90 2.87 -13.64
C VAL A 75 10.82 1.91 -14.39
N VAL A 76 12.02 1.64 -13.85
CA VAL A 76 12.97 0.67 -14.44
C VAL A 76 12.33 -0.70 -14.56
N LYS A 77 11.59 -1.14 -13.54
CA LYS A 77 10.88 -2.42 -13.57
C LYS A 77 9.80 -2.47 -14.65
N CYS A 78 8.99 -1.42 -14.77
CA CYS A 78 7.98 -1.32 -15.83
C CYS A 78 8.63 -1.36 -17.21
N ASN A 79 9.73 -0.64 -17.41
CA ASN A 79 10.47 -0.65 -18.68
C ASN A 79 11.00 -2.04 -19.04
N LYS A 80 11.55 -2.79 -18.08
CA LYS A 80 11.96 -4.19 -18.28
C LYS A 80 10.80 -5.12 -18.66
N MET A 81 9.57 -4.72 -18.33
CA MET A 81 8.34 -5.44 -18.65
C MET A 81 7.63 -4.88 -19.90
N ASN A 82 8.29 -4.04 -20.71
CA ASN A 82 7.71 -3.38 -21.88
C ASN A 82 6.49 -2.48 -21.53
N ILE A 83 6.44 -1.95 -20.31
CA ILE A 83 5.44 -0.98 -19.86
C ILE A 83 6.09 0.40 -19.76
N THR A 84 5.73 1.32 -20.66
CA THR A 84 6.15 2.72 -20.56
C THR A 84 5.21 3.49 -19.63
N ILE A 85 5.73 4.00 -18.52
CA ILE A 85 4.97 4.81 -17.56
C ILE A 85 5.83 5.97 -17.03
N ASP A 86 5.21 7.14 -16.89
CA ASP A 86 5.84 8.29 -16.25
C ASP A 86 5.82 8.13 -14.72
N LYS A 87 6.91 8.50 -14.05
CA LYS A 87 7.07 8.40 -12.59
C LYS A 87 5.93 9.05 -11.80
N ASN A 88 5.30 10.10 -12.34
CA ASN A 88 4.20 10.82 -11.69
C ASN A 88 2.92 9.97 -11.59
N TYR A 89 2.81 8.90 -12.38
CA TYR A 89 1.71 7.94 -12.32
C TYR A 89 2.01 6.76 -11.39
N ILE A 90 3.11 6.79 -10.64
CA ILE A 90 3.46 5.74 -9.67
C ILE A 90 3.42 6.34 -8.26
N ILE A 91 2.55 5.80 -7.43
CA ILE A 91 2.32 6.26 -6.06
C ILE A 91 2.63 5.11 -5.11
N SER A 92 3.45 5.37 -4.09
CA SER A 92 3.73 4.41 -3.03
C SER A 92 3.40 4.97 -1.66
N SER A 93 3.20 4.08 -0.67
CA SER A 93 2.98 4.49 0.71
C SER A 93 4.16 5.29 1.25
N GLY A 94 5.39 4.93 0.85
CA GLY A 94 6.59 5.69 1.20
C GLY A 94 6.58 7.10 0.60
N PHE A 95 6.17 7.24 -0.67
CA PHE A 95 6.04 8.54 -1.31
C PHE A 95 4.98 9.42 -0.63
N ILE A 96 3.80 8.88 -0.34
CA ILE A 96 2.74 9.64 0.35
C ILE A 96 3.14 9.96 1.79
N THR A 97 3.84 9.07 2.48
CA THR A 97 4.35 9.36 3.83
C THR A 97 5.26 10.58 3.82
N ARG A 98 6.19 10.67 2.87
CA ARG A 98 7.05 11.85 2.69
C ARG A 98 6.26 13.14 2.43
N LYS A 99 5.23 13.08 1.56
CA LYS A 99 4.33 14.22 1.32
C LYS A 99 3.56 14.63 2.57
N TYR A 100 3.12 13.65 3.36
CA TYR A 100 2.46 13.88 4.63
C TYR A 100 3.38 14.60 5.62
N LEU A 101 4.64 14.16 5.76
CA LEU A 101 5.64 14.83 6.61
C LEU A 101 5.86 16.28 6.16
N LEU A 102 6.10 16.51 4.86
CA LEU A 102 6.31 17.86 4.30
C LEU A 102 5.13 18.82 4.53
N SER A 103 3.93 18.29 4.70
CA SER A 103 2.72 19.10 4.94
C SER A 103 2.42 19.35 6.41
N ASN A 104 3.00 18.54 7.33
CA ASN A 104 2.65 18.57 8.76
C ASN A 104 3.83 18.90 9.67
N LEU A 105 5.07 18.84 9.17
CA LEU A 105 6.29 19.09 9.92
C LEU A 105 7.12 20.19 9.27
N LYS A 106 8.07 20.75 10.02
CA LYS A 106 9.04 21.73 9.54
C LYS A 106 10.31 21.00 9.08
N LEU A 107 11.02 21.62 8.12
CA LEU A 107 12.36 21.16 7.76
C LEU A 107 13.25 21.16 9.00
N LYS A 108 14.16 20.19 9.10
CA LYS A 108 15.00 19.91 10.26
C LYS A 108 14.28 19.39 11.51
N ASP A 109 12.96 19.21 11.49
CA ASP A 109 12.30 18.43 12.53
C ASP A 109 12.89 17.01 12.56
N LYS A 110 13.16 16.52 13.77
CA LYS A 110 13.68 15.17 13.95
C LYS A 110 12.58 14.14 13.78
N VAL A 111 12.85 13.12 12.99
CA VAL A 111 11.93 12.01 12.75
C VAL A 111 12.62 10.68 13.01
N TYR A 112 12.01 9.83 13.82
CA TYR A 112 12.50 8.48 14.06
C TYR A 112 11.84 7.51 13.10
N VAL A 113 12.65 6.76 12.36
CA VAL A 113 12.16 5.88 11.28
C VAL A 113 12.61 4.46 11.54
N ILE A 114 11.64 3.55 11.62
CA ILE A 114 11.87 2.11 11.44
C ILE A 114 11.52 1.79 10.00
N GLY A 115 12.51 1.51 9.16
CA GLY A 115 12.30 1.21 7.76
C GLY A 115 13.60 0.98 7.00
N SER A 116 13.48 0.56 5.74
CA SER A 116 14.66 0.38 4.88
C SER A 116 15.53 1.63 4.79
N GLU A 117 16.84 1.44 4.62
CA GLU A 117 17.81 2.53 4.44
C GLU A 117 17.41 3.52 3.35
N PHE A 118 16.95 3.03 2.20
CA PHE A 118 16.46 3.86 1.11
C PHE A 118 15.33 4.81 1.55
N PHE A 119 14.39 4.32 2.36
CA PHE A 119 13.26 5.11 2.82
C PHE A 119 13.73 6.21 3.81
N MET A 120 14.65 5.86 4.71
CA MET A 120 15.30 6.81 5.61
C MET A 120 16.04 7.92 4.84
N GLN A 121 16.88 7.55 3.87
CA GLN A 121 17.61 8.49 3.02
C GLN A 121 16.67 9.40 2.21
N SER A 122 15.53 8.86 1.76
CA SER A 122 14.53 9.64 1.03
C SER A 122 13.88 10.72 1.91
N ILE A 123 13.59 10.40 3.18
CA ILE A 123 13.07 11.37 4.16
C ILE A 123 14.15 12.41 4.52
N GLN A 124 15.40 11.97 4.68
CA GLN A 124 16.52 12.88 4.94
C GLN A 124 16.75 13.86 3.77
N SER A 125 16.62 13.37 2.53
CA SER A 125 16.75 14.18 1.31
C SER A 125 15.64 15.22 1.16
N ASP A 126 14.48 15.00 1.79
CA ASP A 126 13.39 15.99 1.87
C ASP A 126 13.66 17.08 2.92
N GLY A 127 14.76 16.97 3.68
CA GLY A 127 15.22 17.99 4.62
C GLY A 127 14.89 17.72 6.09
N PHE A 128 14.43 16.52 6.44
CA PHE A 128 14.22 16.10 7.84
C PHE A 128 15.50 15.55 8.46
N ASP A 129 15.63 15.69 9.78
CA ASP A 129 16.73 15.09 10.53
C ASP A 129 16.32 13.67 10.97
N VAL A 130 16.74 12.68 10.20
CA VAL A 130 16.36 11.28 10.43
C VAL A 130 17.22 10.67 11.55
N ILE A 131 16.55 10.22 12.61
CA ILE A 131 17.17 9.48 13.69
C ILE A 131 17.28 8.01 13.25
N ASN A 132 18.52 7.55 13.06
CA ASN A 132 18.83 6.16 12.77
C ASN A 132 19.42 5.50 14.02
N ILE A 133 18.80 4.40 14.46
CA ILE A 133 19.28 3.60 15.58
C ILE A 133 20.07 2.41 15.04
N ILE A 134 21.34 2.36 15.45
CA ILE A 134 22.26 1.28 15.15
C ILE A 134 22.47 0.49 16.44
N ASP A 135 22.44 -0.83 16.32
CA ASP A 135 22.73 -1.73 17.42
C ASP A 135 24.22 -1.73 17.74
N GLU A 136 24.55 -1.89 19.02
CA GLU A 136 25.91 -2.09 19.48
C GLU A 136 26.46 -3.46 19.03
N ASN A 137 27.78 -3.55 18.94
CA ASN A 137 28.49 -4.82 18.78
C ASN A 137 29.60 -4.93 19.85
N PRO A 138 29.49 -5.84 20.83
CA PRO A 138 28.42 -6.84 21.01
C PRO A 138 27.07 -6.22 21.36
N LEU A 139 25.98 -6.98 21.13
CA LEU A 139 24.63 -6.56 21.52
C LEU A 139 24.55 -6.35 23.04
N PRO A 140 23.79 -5.34 23.50
CA PRO A 140 23.65 -5.06 24.92
C PRO A 140 22.79 -6.14 25.61
N ASP A 141 23.06 -6.37 26.90
CA ASP A 141 22.25 -7.26 27.74
C ASP A 141 20.98 -6.56 28.27
N GLU A 142 20.21 -7.26 29.09
CA GLU A 142 18.96 -6.74 29.67
C GLU A 142 19.16 -5.46 30.50
N SER A 143 20.28 -5.33 31.21
CA SER A 143 20.54 -4.17 32.09
C SER A 143 20.54 -2.86 31.32
N TYR A 144 21.04 -2.88 30.08
CA TYR A 144 21.04 -1.72 29.19
C TYR A 144 19.62 -1.19 28.93
N TYR A 145 18.66 -2.10 28.76
CA TYR A 145 17.26 -1.73 28.51
C TYR A 145 16.56 -1.32 29.80
N VAL A 146 16.81 -2.02 30.91
CA VAL A 146 16.21 -1.70 32.21
C VAL A 146 16.68 -0.33 32.72
N GLU A 147 17.96 0.01 32.51
CA GLU A 147 18.52 1.32 32.86
C GLU A 147 18.13 2.44 31.89
N GLY A 148 17.43 2.12 30.79
CA GLY A 148 16.97 3.10 29.81
C GLY A 148 18.06 3.68 28.92
N LYS A 149 19.20 2.99 28.73
CA LYS A 149 20.35 3.49 27.94
C LYS A 149 20.06 3.68 26.44
N TYR A 150 18.99 3.05 25.94
CA TYR A 150 18.49 3.25 24.56
C TYR A 150 17.65 4.52 24.41
N ALA A 151 17.22 5.14 25.51
CA ALA A 151 16.33 6.28 25.49
C ALA A 151 17.01 7.48 24.83
N ILE A 152 16.22 8.22 24.06
CA ILE A 152 16.62 9.50 23.48
C ILE A 152 15.71 10.61 24.01
N ASP A 153 16.06 11.87 23.79
CA ASP A 153 15.17 12.99 24.10
C ASP A 153 13.90 12.93 23.24
N ALA A 154 12.87 12.27 23.77
CA ALA A 154 11.59 12.04 23.10
C ALA A 154 10.90 13.36 22.74
N SER A 155 11.08 14.41 23.55
CA SER A 155 10.46 15.72 23.31
C SER A 155 10.99 16.39 22.04
N SER A 156 12.19 16.01 21.59
CA SER A 156 12.80 16.52 20.36
C SER A 156 12.36 15.79 19.09
N VAL A 157 11.56 14.72 19.19
CA VAL A 157 11.11 13.90 18.05
C VAL A 157 9.69 14.26 17.65
N PHE A 158 9.49 14.65 16.40
CA PHE A 158 8.20 15.12 15.89
C PHE A 158 7.36 14.03 15.23
N ALA A 159 8.00 12.98 14.73
CA ALA A 159 7.30 11.81 14.20
C ALA A 159 8.08 10.51 14.45
N VAL A 160 7.34 9.45 14.75
CA VAL A 160 7.79 8.06 14.70
C VAL A 160 7.09 7.38 13.53
N ILE A 161 7.87 6.87 12.59
CA ILE A 161 7.38 6.27 11.34
C ILE A 161 7.75 4.80 11.31
N ILE A 162 6.72 3.94 11.20
CA ILE A 162 6.88 2.49 11.13
C ILE A 162 6.65 2.01 9.69
N SER A 163 7.67 1.36 9.14
CA SER A 163 7.67 0.74 7.83
C SER A 163 8.33 -0.64 7.88
N LEU A 164 8.42 -1.31 6.73
CA LEU A 164 9.13 -2.58 6.64
C LEU A 164 10.64 -2.33 6.79
N ASP A 165 11.22 -2.90 7.85
CA ASP A 165 12.65 -2.93 8.11
C ASP A 165 13.11 -4.39 8.22
N LEU A 166 13.95 -4.83 7.28
CA LEU A 166 14.51 -6.19 7.30
C LEU A 166 15.63 -6.35 8.34
N ALA A 167 16.14 -5.24 8.88
CA ALA A 167 17.13 -5.19 9.96
C ALA A 167 16.49 -4.64 11.24
N LEU A 168 15.24 -5.02 11.52
CA LEU A 168 14.55 -4.68 12.77
C LEU A 168 15.25 -5.33 13.97
N THR A 169 15.41 -4.55 15.04
CA THR A 169 16.06 -4.99 16.27
C THR A 169 15.19 -4.64 17.48
N TYR A 170 15.42 -5.30 18.61
CA TYR A 170 14.70 -4.99 19.84
C TYR A 170 14.91 -3.53 20.27
N LYS A 171 16.14 -3.01 20.15
CA LYS A 171 16.46 -1.60 20.43
C LYS A 171 15.65 -0.63 19.60
N LYS A 172 15.43 -0.93 18.31
CA LYS A 172 14.59 -0.09 17.44
C LYS A 172 13.13 -0.05 17.93
N ILE A 173 12.58 -1.20 18.29
CA ILE A 173 11.21 -1.33 18.84
C ILE A 173 11.11 -0.57 20.17
N ALA A 174 12.03 -0.82 21.10
CA ALA A 174 12.05 -0.18 22.41
C ALA A 174 12.11 1.35 22.29
N THR A 175 12.96 1.85 21.38
CA THR A 175 13.09 3.30 21.11
C THR A 175 11.79 3.90 20.54
N ALA A 176 11.14 3.23 19.58
CA ALA A 176 9.83 3.67 19.08
C ALA A 176 8.80 3.76 20.22
N CYS A 177 8.69 2.69 21.01
CA CYS A 177 7.76 2.64 22.13
C CYS A 177 8.01 3.76 23.14
N TYR A 178 9.28 3.99 23.48
CA TYR A 178 9.67 5.04 24.42
C TYR A 178 9.29 6.44 23.92
N ILE A 179 9.58 6.78 22.66
CA ILE A 179 9.25 8.09 22.09
C ILE A 179 7.73 8.29 22.05
N ILE A 180 7.00 7.30 21.53
CA ILE A 180 5.54 7.38 21.36
C ILE A 180 4.85 7.60 22.71
N LYS A 181 5.31 6.92 23.77
CA LYS A 181 4.76 7.01 25.13
C LYS A 181 5.11 8.33 25.83
N ASN A 182 6.34 8.81 25.68
CA ASN A 182 6.84 9.97 26.41
C ASN A 182 6.70 11.30 25.66
N ASN A 183 6.15 11.29 24.44
CA ASN A 183 5.86 12.51 23.69
C ASN A 183 4.45 12.49 23.11
N ALA A 184 3.52 13.18 23.77
CA ALA A 184 2.12 13.29 23.32
C ALA A 184 1.97 14.00 21.96
N ASN A 185 2.87 14.92 21.64
CA ASN A 185 2.83 15.72 20.41
C ASN A 185 3.51 15.02 19.20
N CYS A 186 4.24 13.93 19.44
CA CYS A 186 4.87 13.17 18.37
C CYS A 186 3.82 12.45 17.52
N LEU A 187 3.85 12.67 16.21
CA LEU A 187 3.04 11.92 15.25
C LEU A 187 3.45 10.44 15.28
N TYR A 188 2.46 9.56 15.27
CA TYR A 188 2.67 8.11 15.16
C TYR A 188 2.17 7.64 13.80
N ILE A 189 3.08 7.33 12.88
CA ILE A 189 2.76 7.06 11.48
C ILE A 189 3.13 5.62 11.14
N VAL A 190 2.26 4.91 10.43
CA VAL A 190 2.54 3.61 9.84
C VAL A 190 2.32 3.68 8.33
N THR A 191 3.33 3.25 7.58
CA THR A 191 3.27 3.33 6.10
C THR A 191 2.18 2.44 5.51
N ASN A 192 1.92 1.27 6.11
CA ASN A 192 0.84 0.34 5.75
C ASN A 192 0.74 -0.75 6.82
N THR A 193 -0.43 -1.38 6.95
CA THR A 193 -0.64 -2.50 7.89
C THR A 193 -0.66 -3.89 7.24
N ASP A 194 -0.03 -4.05 6.07
CA ASP A 194 0.06 -5.37 5.43
C ASP A 194 0.92 -6.33 6.26
N THR A 195 0.31 -7.41 6.76
CA THR A 195 0.96 -8.39 7.64
C THR A 195 1.89 -9.34 6.90
N SER A 196 1.71 -9.50 5.58
CA SER A 196 2.55 -10.34 4.74
C SER A 196 3.26 -9.56 3.65
N PHE A 197 4.43 -10.04 3.27
CA PHE A 197 5.25 -9.55 2.16
C PHE A 197 5.56 -10.73 1.22
N PRO A 198 5.10 -10.71 -0.04
CA PRO A 198 5.12 -11.90 -0.88
C PRO A 198 6.52 -12.24 -1.39
N MET A 199 6.86 -13.53 -1.35
CA MET A 199 8.07 -14.11 -1.93
C MET A 199 7.84 -14.60 -3.37
N SER A 200 8.92 -14.74 -4.14
CA SER A 200 8.86 -15.25 -5.52
C SER A 200 8.44 -16.73 -5.62
N ASN A 201 8.68 -17.52 -4.57
CA ASN A 201 8.32 -18.94 -4.51
C ASN A 201 6.89 -19.20 -4.01
N GLY A 202 6.08 -18.14 -3.82
CA GLY A 202 4.70 -18.27 -3.37
C GLY A 202 4.51 -18.33 -1.84
N ASN A 203 5.59 -18.28 -1.06
CA ASN A 203 5.51 -18.10 0.40
C ASN A 203 5.41 -16.61 0.78
N ASP A 204 5.17 -16.32 2.06
CA ASP A 204 5.08 -14.98 2.62
C ASP A 204 6.13 -14.75 3.71
N LEU A 205 6.72 -13.56 3.71
CA LEU A 205 7.50 -13.01 4.82
C LEU A 205 6.61 -12.11 5.69
N PRO A 206 7.00 -11.80 6.93
CA PRO A 206 6.36 -10.74 7.71
C PRO A 206 6.43 -9.38 6.98
N GLY A 207 5.26 -8.74 6.83
CA GLY A 207 5.14 -7.40 6.27
C GLY A 207 5.23 -6.29 7.31
N ALA A 208 5.10 -5.03 6.87
CA ALA A 208 5.18 -3.86 7.75
C ALA A 208 4.12 -3.88 8.86
N GLY A 209 2.94 -4.45 8.60
CA GLY A 209 1.88 -4.62 9.59
C GLY A 209 2.25 -5.55 10.74
N SER A 210 3.08 -6.57 10.48
CA SER A 210 3.56 -7.50 11.51
C SER A 210 4.56 -6.81 12.44
N LEU A 211 5.45 -5.98 11.89
CA LEU A 211 6.35 -5.14 12.67
C LEU A 211 5.58 -4.12 13.51
N PHE A 212 4.63 -3.43 12.88
CA PHE A 212 3.75 -2.48 13.53
C PHE A 212 2.95 -3.11 14.68
N ALA A 213 2.44 -4.34 14.52
CA ALA A 213 1.72 -5.05 15.58
C ALA A 213 2.57 -5.20 16.86
N SER A 214 3.87 -5.53 16.73
CA SER A 214 4.75 -5.67 17.90
C SER A 214 4.89 -4.37 18.71
N ILE A 215 4.86 -3.22 18.05
CA ILE A 215 4.92 -1.90 18.68
C ILE A 215 3.54 -1.52 19.22
N LYS A 216 2.49 -1.68 18.39
CA LYS A 216 1.11 -1.29 18.73
C LYS A 216 0.63 -1.94 20.02
N GLU A 217 0.85 -3.24 20.21
CA GLU A 217 0.42 -3.92 21.43
C GLU A 217 1.09 -3.33 22.68
N ASN A 218 2.36 -2.94 22.60
CA ASN A 218 3.05 -2.28 23.71
C ASN A 218 2.53 -0.86 23.99
N ILE A 219 2.12 -0.13 22.95
CA ILE A 219 1.54 1.20 23.05
C ILE A 219 0.14 1.17 23.67
N ASN A 220 -0.72 0.22 23.28
CA ASN A 220 -2.11 0.12 23.75
C ASN A 220 -2.20 0.02 25.29
N ILE A 221 -1.21 -0.61 25.94
CA ILE A 221 -1.14 -0.72 27.41
C ILE A 221 -1.10 0.66 28.10
N CYS A 222 -0.58 1.69 27.43
CA CYS A 222 -0.38 3.02 28.00
C CYS A 222 -1.48 4.03 27.59
N GLY A 223 -2.61 3.55 27.09
CA GLY A 223 -3.68 4.37 26.54
C GLY A 223 -3.51 4.50 25.04
N ASP A 224 -4.47 3.93 24.30
CA ASP A 224 -4.50 3.84 22.82
C ASP A 224 -4.13 5.17 22.14
N LYS A 225 -2.84 5.37 21.87
CA LYS A 225 -2.40 6.55 21.12
C LYS A 225 -2.79 6.36 19.65
N PRO A 226 -3.55 7.29 19.05
CA PRO A 226 -3.95 7.16 17.66
C PRO A 226 -2.72 7.19 16.75
N TYR A 227 -2.75 6.35 15.72
CA TYR A 227 -1.75 6.32 14.67
C TYR A 227 -2.39 6.73 13.34
N ILE A 228 -1.57 7.27 12.46
CA ILE A 228 -1.91 7.64 11.09
C ILE A 228 -1.42 6.52 10.18
N GLU A 229 -2.34 5.84 9.50
CA GLU A 229 -2.00 4.84 8.49
C GLU A 229 -2.08 5.45 7.09
N ILE A 230 -0.95 5.42 6.37
CA ILE A 230 -0.82 6.11 5.09
C ILE A 230 -1.28 5.26 3.90
N GLY A 231 -0.96 3.97 3.94
CA GLY A 231 -1.23 3.02 2.86
C GLY A 231 -2.70 2.67 2.73
N LYS A 232 -3.03 1.95 1.65
CA LYS A 232 -4.34 1.29 1.51
C LYS A 232 -4.58 0.41 2.74
N PRO A 233 -5.78 0.43 3.34
CA PRO A 233 -7.05 0.90 2.76
C PRO A 233 -7.40 2.39 2.95
N TYR A 234 -6.48 3.23 3.44
CA TYR A 234 -6.74 4.65 3.69
C TYR A 234 -6.64 5.49 2.41
N THR A 235 -7.32 6.63 2.41
CA THR A 235 -7.62 7.43 1.21
C THR A 235 -6.47 8.32 0.74
N HIS A 236 -5.39 8.47 1.52
CA HIS A 236 -4.32 9.43 1.25
C HIS A 236 -3.67 9.31 -0.14
N MET A 237 -3.49 8.08 -0.65
CA MET A 237 -3.01 7.87 -2.03
C MET A 237 -3.99 8.42 -3.07
N PHE A 238 -5.29 8.20 -2.86
CA PHE A 238 -6.31 8.67 -3.78
C PHE A 238 -6.47 10.19 -3.71
N GLU A 239 -6.47 10.77 -2.52
CA GLU A 239 -6.54 12.23 -2.30
C GLU A 239 -5.42 12.93 -3.09
N TYR A 240 -4.18 12.45 -2.95
CA TYR A 240 -3.04 12.96 -3.72
C TYR A 240 -3.29 12.87 -5.23
N VAL A 241 -3.68 11.70 -5.75
CA VAL A 241 -3.94 11.53 -7.19
C VAL A 241 -5.09 12.41 -7.66
N TYR A 242 -6.15 12.52 -6.86
CA TYR A 242 -7.34 13.30 -7.16
C TYR A 242 -7.03 14.79 -7.31
N GLU A 243 -6.22 15.33 -6.39
CA GLU A 243 -5.78 16.72 -6.41
C GLU A 243 -4.78 17.00 -7.53
N GLN A 244 -3.69 16.22 -7.59
CA GLN A 244 -2.60 16.47 -8.54
C GLN A 244 -3.03 16.33 -10.00
N PHE A 245 -4.00 15.44 -10.29
CA PHE A 245 -4.49 15.20 -11.65
C PHE A 245 -5.87 15.82 -11.93
N ASN A 246 -6.42 16.59 -10.97
CA ASN A 246 -7.71 17.27 -11.06
C ASN A 246 -8.85 16.34 -11.54
N LEU A 247 -9.14 15.31 -10.75
CA LEU A 247 -10.08 14.25 -11.13
C LEU A 247 -11.56 14.58 -10.88
N LYS A 248 -11.93 15.84 -10.61
CA LYS A 248 -13.27 16.29 -10.19
C LYS A 248 -14.44 15.82 -11.08
N ASN A 249 -14.20 15.67 -12.38
CA ASN A 249 -15.20 15.22 -13.36
C ASN A 249 -14.82 13.88 -14.04
N SER A 250 -14.01 13.07 -13.36
CA SER A 250 -13.53 11.79 -13.90
C SER A 250 -14.11 10.61 -13.16
N ARG A 251 -14.38 9.52 -13.88
CA ARG A 251 -14.60 8.22 -13.25
C ARG A 251 -13.24 7.61 -12.90
N VAL A 252 -13.18 6.90 -11.78
CA VAL A 252 -11.99 6.20 -11.33
C VAL A 252 -12.35 4.77 -11.02
N LEU A 253 -11.55 3.84 -11.53
CA LEU A 253 -11.67 2.40 -11.26
C LEU A 253 -10.41 1.92 -10.53
N MET A 254 -10.59 1.36 -9.34
CA MET A 254 -9.55 0.62 -8.64
C MET A 254 -9.51 -0.83 -9.12
N VAL A 255 -8.36 -1.31 -9.55
CA VAL A 255 -8.12 -2.69 -9.94
C VAL A 255 -7.16 -3.33 -8.94
N GLY A 256 -7.67 -4.29 -8.19
CA GLY A 256 -7.00 -4.91 -7.04
C GLY A 256 -7.11 -6.41 -7.02
N ASP A 257 -6.25 -7.07 -6.25
CA ASP A 257 -6.29 -8.52 -6.04
C ASP A 257 -6.59 -8.89 -4.57
N ARG A 258 -6.88 -7.90 -3.72
CA ARG A 258 -7.09 -8.12 -2.29
C ARG A 258 -8.28 -7.31 -1.76
N LEU A 259 -9.25 -8.02 -1.17
CA LEU A 259 -10.49 -7.42 -0.65
C LEU A 259 -10.24 -6.40 0.46
N GLU A 260 -9.46 -6.79 1.47
CA GLU A 260 -9.26 -6.01 2.70
C GLU A 260 -8.36 -4.79 2.54
N THR A 261 -7.72 -4.62 1.39
CA THR A 261 -6.85 -3.47 1.10
C THR A 261 -7.32 -2.72 -0.13
N ASP A 262 -7.32 -3.33 -1.31
CA ASP A 262 -7.63 -2.65 -2.57
C ASP A 262 -9.11 -2.32 -2.70
N ILE A 263 -9.98 -3.27 -2.39
CA ILE A 263 -11.43 -3.09 -2.52
C ILE A 263 -11.94 -2.21 -1.39
N LEU A 264 -11.48 -2.44 -0.16
CA LEU A 264 -11.76 -1.55 0.96
C LEU A 264 -11.28 -0.11 0.68
N PHE A 265 -10.10 0.05 0.09
CA PHE A 265 -9.59 1.36 -0.34
C PHE A 265 -10.54 2.05 -1.32
N ALA A 266 -10.97 1.33 -2.35
CA ALA A 266 -11.89 1.87 -3.35
C ALA A 266 -13.22 2.31 -2.73
N ASN A 267 -13.77 1.48 -1.83
CA ASN A 267 -15.02 1.77 -1.14
C ASN A 267 -14.87 2.98 -0.19
N ASN A 268 -13.77 3.08 0.54
CA ASN A 268 -13.43 4.26 1.35
C ASN A 268 -13.29 5.53 0.51
N CYS A 269 -12.73 5.41 -0.71
CA CYS A 269 -12.62 6.50 -1.67
C CYS A 269 -13.92 6.79 -2.44
N LYS A 270 -14.96 5.96 -2.27
CA LYS A 270 -16.23 6.02 -3.02
C LYS A 270 -16.04 5.95 -4.55
N ILE A 271 -15.14 5.07 -5.00
CA ILE A 271 -14.86 4.82 -6.42
C ILE A 271 -15.18 3.37 -6.80
N ASP A 272 -15.37 3.11 -8.09
CA ASP A 272 -15.64 1.76 -8.58
C ASP A 272 -14.43 0.85 -8.34
N SER A 273 -14.69 -0.43 -8.07
CA SER A 273 -13.65 -1.43 -7.85
C SER A 273 -13.82 -2.68 -8.71
N LEU A 274 -12.70 -3.20 -9.22
CA LEU A 274 -12.59 -4.45 -9.96
C LEU A 274 -11.63 -5.38 -9.22
N LEU A 275 -12.17 -6.43 -8.61
CA LEU A 275 -11.38 -7.49 -8.01
C LEU A 275 -10.94 -8.50 -9.06
N VAL A 276 -9.65 -8.84 -9.07
CA VAL A 276 -9.07 -9.89 -9.92
C VAL A 276 -8.70 -11.10 -9.06
N LEU A 277 -9.20 -12.29 -9.41
CA LEU A 277 -9.04 -13.50 -8.59
C LEU A 277 -7.70 -14.26 -8.81
N THR A 278 -6.74 -13.66 -9.50
CA THR A 278 -5.41 -14.22 -9.77
C THR A 278 -4.37 -13.92 -8.66
N GLY A 279 -4.76 -13.27 -7.57
CA GLY A 279 -3.84 -12.85 -6.52
C GLY A 279 -4.21 -13.37 -5.14
N ILE A 280 -4.05 -12.51 -4.12
CA ILE A 280 -4.22 -12.91 -2.72
C ILE A 280 -5.65 -13.38 -2.45
N THR A 281 -6.65 -12.62 -2.91
CA THR A 281 -8.03 -13.09 -2.96
C THR A 281 -8.25 -13.91 -4.22
N ASN A 282 -8.78 -15.12 -4.06
CA ASN A 282 -9.07 -16.07 -5.12
C ASN A 282 -10.43 -16.76 -4.88
N GLU A 283 -10.85 -17.63 -5.80
CA GLU A 283 -12.15 -18.32 -5.73
C GLU A 283 -12.35 -19.13 -4.44
N THR A 284 -11.27 -19.67 -3.85
CA THR A 284 -11.39 -20.56 -2.68
C THR A 284 -11.46 -19.81 -1.35
N ASN A 285 -10.93 -18.57 -1.29
CA ASN A 285 -10.89 -17.79 -0.06
C ASN A 285 -11.81 -16.55 -0.05
N TYR A 286 -12.42 -16.19 -1.17
CA TYR A 286 -13.28 -15.01 -1.30
C TYR A 286 -14.38 -14.94 -0.22
N ASP A 287 -15.20 -15.99 -0.10
CA ASP A 287 -16.33 -16.00 0.83
C ASP A 287 -15.89 -16.03 2.30
N SER A 288 -14.78 -16.69 2.61
CA SER A 288 -14.26 -16.75 3.98
C SER A 288 -13.72 -15.39 4.43
N ILE A 289 -13.07 -14.65 3.52
CA ILE A 289 -12.63 -13.27 3.77
C ILE A 289 -13.85 -12.35 3.97
N LEU A 290 -14.85 -12.41 3.09
CA LEU A 290 -16.08 -11.63 3.25
C LEU A 290 -16.74 -11.87 4.61
N LYS A 291 -16.85 -13.14 5.03
CA LYS A 291 -17.40 -13.50 6.34
C LYS A 291 -16.59 -12.91 7.50
N LYS A 292 -15.25 -13.04 7.45
CA LYS A 292 -14.34 -12.53 8.50
C LYS A 292 -14.43 -11.01 8.69
N TYR A 293 -14.74 -10.26 7.65
CA TYR A 293 -14.80 -8.80 7.69
C TYR A 293 -16.20 -8.23 7.87
N LYS A 294 -17.25 -9.05 7.71
CA LYS A 294 -18.64 -8.67 7.99
C LYS A 294 -18.81 -8.15 9.43
N ASP A 295 -18.18 -8.82 10.38
CA ASP A 295 -18.26 -8.49 11.81
C ASP A 295 -17.44 -7.23 12.18
N LYS A 296 -16.56 -6.77 11.27
CA LYS A 296 -15.72 -5.58 11.49
C LYS A 296 -16.33 -4.29 10.93
N GLN A 297 -17.57 -4.33 10.45
CA GLN A 297 -18.27 -3.20 9.81
C GLN A 297 -17.48 -2.54 8.66
N LYS A 298 -16.62 -3.32 7.98
CA LYS A 298 -15.83 -2.85 6.84
C LYS A 298 -16.50 -3.26 5.54
N ASP A 299 -16.77 -2.29 4.67
CA ASP A 299 -17.30 -2.58 3.33
C ASP A 299 -16.16 -3.00 2.40
N ILE A 300 -16.03 -4.31 2.20
CA ILE A 300 -15.04 -4.90 1.31
C ILE A 300 -15.66 -5.51 0.06
N LYS A 301 -16.93 -5.19 -0.25
CA LYS A 301 -17.60 -5.76 -1.42
C LYS A 301 -17.15 -5.05 -2.70
N PRO A 302 -16.68 -5.77 -3.73
CA PRO A 302 -16.26 -5.14 -4.98
C PRO A 302 -17.46 -4.75 -5.85
N THR A 303 -17.28 -3.73 -6.70
CA THR A 303 -18.27 -3.38 -7.74
C THR A 303 -18.33 -4.46 -8.82
N TYR A 304 -17.16 -4.98 -9.20
CA TYR A 304 -16.99 -5.99 -10.24
C TYR A 304 -15.96 -7.05 -9.82
N ILE A 305 -16.13 -8.27 -10.32
CA ILE A 305 -15.18 -9.38 -10.11
C ILE A 305 -14.81 -9.97 -11.46
N LEU A 306 -13.53 -10.25 -11.65
CA LEU A 306 -12.98 -10.85 -12.84
C LEU A 306 -12.02 -11.98 -12.47
N LYS A 307 -12.10 -13.11 -13.18
CA LYS A 307 -11.19 -14.24 -12.92
C LYS A 307 -9.73 -13.88 -13.18
N SER A 308 -9.45 -13.19 -14.29
CA SER A 308 -8.13 -12.72 -14.69
C SER A 308 -8.24 -11.48 -15.57
N LEU A 309 -7.29 -10.54 -15.43
CA LEU A 309 -7.22 -9.33 -16.26
C LEU A 309 -6.92 -9.62 -17.73
N VAL A 310 -6.35 -10.77 -18.03
CA VAL A 310 -5.94 -11.17 -19.38
C VAL A 310 -6.48 -12.58 -19.68
N LYS A 311 -6.85 -12.83 -20.95
CA LYS A 311 -7.20 -14.18 -21.40
C LYS A 311 -6.01 -15.10 -21.18
N THR A 312 -6.17 -16.10 -20.31
CA THR A 312 -5.40 -17.33 -20.42
C THR A 312 -6.12 -18.23 -21.41
N GLU A 313 -5.44 -18.70 -22.46
CA GLU A 313 -6.03 -19.53 -23.54
C GLU A 313 -6.58 -20.91 -23.11
N LYS A 314 -6.69 -21.20 -21.82
CA LYS A 314 -7.32 -22.43 -21.34
C LYS A 314 -8.72 -22.12 -20.79
N LYS A 315 -9.73 -22.49 -21.61
CA LYS A 315 -11.12 -22.77 -21.22
C LYS A 315 -11.19 -23.19 -19.75
N ASN A 316 -11.91 -22.44 -18.92
CA ASN A 316 -12.42 -22.94 -17.62
C ASN A 316 -13.65 -22.13 -17.21
N ILE A 317 -14.76 -22.38 -17.91
CA ILE A 317 -16.10 -22.16 -17.36
C ILE A 317 -16.30 -23.28 -16.35
N LEU A 318 -16.04 -23.00 -15.07
CA LEU A 318 -16.62 -23.78 -13.98
C LEU A 318 -17.97 -23.14 -13.67
N ASN A 319 -19.04 -23.89 -13.93
CA ASN A 319 -20.36 -23.59 -13.44
C ASN A 319 -20.36 -23.88 -11.94
N LEU A 320 -20.44 -22.83 -11.12
CA LEU A 320 -20.87 -22.89 -9.73
C LEU A 320 -22.16 -22.09 -9.62
#